data_AF-A0A533MJV4-F1
#
_entry.id   AF-A0A533MJV4-F1
#
_cell.length_a   1.000
_cell.length_b   1.000
_cell.length_c   1.000
_cell.angle_alpha   90.00
_cell.angle_beta   90.00
_cell.angle_gamma   90.00
#
_symmetry.space_group_name_H-M   'P 1'
#
loop_
_entity.id
_entity.type
_entity.pdbx_description
1 polymer ?
#
loop_
_entity_poly.entity_id
_entity_poly.type
_entity_poly.pdbx_seq_one_letter_code
_entity_poly.pdbx_strand_id
1 'polypeptide(L)' 'MAISRHRAKTKRYIKEMIHRFRFTYEDISENTGVDVDRLKAINKSEEPTREEVKKIGDFTVNYTIKHTEEDGE' A
#
# COMPACT_ATOMS: atom_id res chain seq x y z
N MET A 1 -7.09 22.56 1.75
CA MET A 1 -6.17 21.66 2.50
C MET A 1 -6.64 20.22 2.33
N ALA A 2 -6.10 19.48 1.35
CA ALA A 2 -6.51 18.09 1.03
C ALA A 2 -5.38 17.07 1.17
N ILE A 3 -4.19 17.49 1.63
CA ILE A 3 -2.97 16.67 1.58
C ILE A 3 -2.98 15.58 2.66
N SER A 4 -3.53 15.85 3.85
CA SER A 4 -3.50 14.92 4.99
C SER A 4 -4.29 13.61 4.82
N ARG A 5 -5.23 13.53 3.87
CA ARG A 5 -6.05 12.32 3.65
C ARG A 5 -5.26 11.21 2.95
N HIS A 6 -4.29 11.57 2.12
CA HIS A 6 -3.53 10.60 1.33
C HIS A 6 -2.56 9.82 2.19
N ARG A 7 -1.83 10.48 3.10
CA ARG A 7 -0.96 9.82 4.09
C ARG A 7 -1.64 8.70 4.87
N ALA A 8 -2.78 8.97 5.48
CA ALA A 8 -3.49 7.99 6.29
C ALA A 8 -3.97 6.80 5.45
N LYS A 9 -4.43 7.07 4.23
CA LYS A 9 -4.91 6.04 3.30
C LYS A 9 -3.78 5.15 2.81
N THR A 10 -2.68 5.73 2.34
CA THR A 10 -1.52 4.98 1.84
C THR A 10 -0.88 4.14 2.94
N LYS A 11 -0.76 4.67 4.15
CA LYS A 11 -0.32 3.90 5.33
C LYS A 11 -1.24 2.71 5.59
N ARG A 12 -2.56 2.89 5.48
CA ARG A 12 -3.52 1.78 5.64
C ARG A 12 -3.32 0.71 4.57
N TYR A 13 -3.07 1.09 3.33
CA TYR A 13 -2.78 0.14 2.24
C TYR A 13 -1.55 -0.72 2.54
N ILE A 14 -0.44 -0.10 2.93
CA ILE A 14 0.78 -0.84 3.30
C ILE A 14 0.49 -1.82 4.46
N LYS A 15 -0.23 -1.37 5.48
CA LYS A 15 -0.62 -2.22 6.62
C LYS A 15 -1.51 -3.38 6.21
N GLU A 16 -2.44 -3.16 5.29
CA GLU A 16 -3.33 -4.20 4.77
C GLU A 16 -2.50 -5.29 4.06
N MET A 17 -1.61 -4.90 3.15
CA MET A 17 -0.72 -5.85 2.49
C MET A 17 0.10 -6.68 3.49
N ILE A 18 0.69 -6.04 4.51
CA ILE A 18 1.54 -6.73 5.49
C ILE A 18 0.74 -7.63 6.44
N HIS A 19 -0.35 -7.12 7.02
CA HIS A 19 -1.03 -7.82 8.10
C HIS A 19 -2.13 -8.77 7.60
N ARG A 20 -2.86 -8.38 6.56
CA ARG A 20 -3.95 -9.19 5.99
C ARG A 20 -3.39 -10.21 5.00
N PHE A 21 -2.59 -9.74 4.03
CA PHE A 21 -2.10 -10.57 2.93
C PHE A 21 -0.69 -11.14 3.16
N ARG A 22 -0.08 -10.86 4.32
CA ARG A 22 1.22 -11.41 4.74
C ARG A 22 2.40 -11.06 3.81
N PHE A 23 2.29 -9.95 3.09
CA PHE A 23 3.41 -9.44 2.28
C PHE A 23 4.54 -8.91 3.17
N THR A 24 5.77 -9.05 2.69
CA THR A 24 6.94 -8.33 3.20
C THR A 24 7.03 -6.93 2.57
N TYR A 25 7.94 -6.08 3.08
CA TYR A 25 8.18 -4.78 2.42
C TYR A 25 8.81 -4.96 1.05
N GLU A 26 9.63 -6.00 0.91
CA GLU A 26 10.31 -6.40 -0.30
C GLU A 26 9.29 -6.83 -1.36
N ASP A 27 8.31 -7.65 -1.01
CA ASP A 27 7.22 -8.05 -1.94
C ASP A 27 6.43 -6.83 -2.44
N ILE A 28 6.11 -5.88 -1.55
CA ILE A 28 5.40 -4.65 -1.94
C ILE A 28 6.28 -3.79 -2.84
N SER A 29 7.58 -3.70 -2.54
CA SER A 29 8.56 -2.95 -3.32
C SER A 29 8.67 -3.51 -4.74
N GLU A 30 8.78 -4.83 -4.89
CA GLU A 30 8.85 -5.51 -6.19
C GLU A 30 7.59 -5.28 -7.03
N ASN A 31 6.41 -5.30 -6.40
CA ASN A 31 5.14 -5.12 -7.10
C ASN A 31 4.80 -3.66 -7.43
N THR A 32 5.30 -2.69 -6.65
CA THR A 32 4.95 -1.27 -6.81
C THR A 32 6.07 -0.42 -7.42
N GLY A 33 7.32 -0.90 -7.38
CA GLY A 33 8.50 -0.11 -7.72
C GLY A 33 8.77 1.05 -6.76
N VAL A 34 8.27 0.98 -5.53
CA VAL A 34 8.55 1.96 -4.46
C VAL A 34 9.54 1.32 -3.50
N ASP A 35 10.68 1.98 -3.28
CA ASP A 35 11.74 1.46 -2.43
C ASP A 35 11.26 1.07 -1.02
N VAL A 36 11.81 -0.03 -0.51
CA VAL A 36 11.53 -0.55 0.85
C VAL A 36 11.65 0.54 1.92
N ASP A 37 12.67 1.39 1.84
CA ASP A 37 12.87 2.47 2.80
C ASP A 37 11.78 3.54 2.72
N ARG A 38 11.28 3.84 1.51
CA ARG A 38 10.10 4.70 1.36
C ARG A 38 8.84 4.07 1.91
N LEU A 39 8.60 2.79 1.64
CA LEU A 39 7.44 2.08 2.20
C LEU A 39 7.46 2.10 3.75
N LYS A 40 8.63 1.88 4.35
CA LYS A 40 8.82 1.98 5.81
C LYS A 40 8.57 3.40 6.32
N ALA A 41 9.06 4.42 5.64
CA ALA A 41 8.86 5.82 6.00
C ALA A 41 7.39 6.25 5.91
N ILE A 42 6.68 5.90 4.83
CA ILE A 42 5.24 6.14 4.69
C ILE A 42 4.47 5.40 5.78
N ASN A 43 4.84 4.16 6.11
CA ASN A 43 4.21 3.44 7.23
C ASN A 43 4.47 4.11 8.59
N LYS A 44 5.63 4.77 8.76
CA LYS A 44 5.94 5.63 9.91
C LYS A 44 5.23 6.99 9.87
N SER A 45 4.35 7.22 8.90
CA SER A 45 3.55 8.44 8.71
C SER A 45 4.32 9.61 8.08
N GLU A 46 5.33 9.33 7.27
CA GLU A 46 5.83 10.33 6.33
C GLU A 46 4.80 10.57 5.21
N GLU A 47 4.78 11.79 4.66
CA GLU A 47 3.84 12.15 3.60
C GLU A 47 4.28 11.49 2.28
N PRO A 48 3.42 10.65 1.65
CA PRO A 48 3.75 10.06 0.36
C PRO A 48 3.59 11.08 -0.76
N THR A 49 4.40 10.92 -1.80
CA THR A 49 4.22 11.65 -3.06
C THR A 49 2.98 11.17 -3.79
N ARG A 50 2.50 11.96 -4.76
CA ARG A 50 1.34 11.56 -5.60
C ARG A 50 1.59 10.25 -6.35
N GLU A 51 2.83 10.01 -6.77
CA GLU A 51 3.21 8.79 -7.48
C GLU A 51 3.21 7.57 -6.55
N GLU A 52 3.75 7.70 -5.34
CA GLU A 52 3.72 6.65 -4.31
C GLU A 52 2.27 6.30 -3.91
N VAL A 53 1.42 7.32 -3.72
CA VAL A 53 -0.03 7.12 -3.45
C VAL A 53 -0.67 6.30 -4.56
N LYS A 54 -0.39 6.63 -5.82
CA LYS A 54 -0.94 5.93 -6.99
C LYS A 54 -0.44 4.48 -7.05
N LYS A 55 0.88 4.27 -7.04
CA LYS A 55 1.51 2.94 -7.15
C LYS A 55 1.03 1.98 -6.06
N ILE A 56 1.09 2.41 -4.80
CA ILE A 56 0.71 1.58 -3.64
C ILE A 56 -0.81 1.37 -3.61
N GLY A 57 -1.58 2.40 -3.92
CA GLY A 57 -3.04 2.33 -3.95
C GLY A 57 -3.56 1.39 -5.04
N ASP A 58 -3.08 1.55 -6.27
CA ASP A 58 -3.47 0.71 -7.42
C ASP A 58 -3.16 -0.76 -7.14
N PHE A 59 -1.94 -1.05 -6.67
CA PHE A 59 -1.54 -2.42 -6.31
C PHE A 59 -2.44 -3.03 -5.23
N THR A 60 -2.63 -2.30 -4.12
CA THR A 60 -3.40 -2.83 -2.97
C THR A 60 -4.86 -3.07 -3.34
N VAL A 61 -5.49 -2.13 -4.05
CA VAL A 61 -6.90 -2.27 -4.46
C VAL A 61 -7.06 -3.46 -5.41
N ASN A 62 -6.18 -3.58 -6.41
CA ASN A 62 -6.23 -4.70 -7.36
C ASN A 62 -6.00 -6.05 -6.67
N TYR A 63 -5.07 -6.12 -5.72
CA TYR A 63 -4.80 -7.33 -4.96
C TYR A 63 -6.01 -7.70 -4.09
N THR A 64 -6.55 -6.73 -3.34
CA THR A 64 -7.72 -6.96 -2.48
C THR A 64 -8.90 -7.48 -3.30
N ILE A 65 -9.25 -6.84 -4.43
CA ILE A 65 -10.40 -7.26 -5.26
C ILE A 65 -10.27 -8.72 -5.67
N LYS A 66 -9.12 -9.11 -6.25
CA LYS A 66 -8.87 -10.49 -6.70
C LYS A 66 -9.04 -11.52 -5.57
N HIS A 67 -8.56 -11.21 -4.38
CA HIS A 67 -8.59 -12.16 -3.26
C HIS A 67 -9.90 -12.14 -2.47
N THR A 68 -10.71 -11.07 -2.56
CA THR A 68 -12.08 -11.09 -2.04
C THR A 68 -13.06 -11.86 -2.93
N GLU A 69 -12.75 -12.04 -4.21
CA GLU A 69 -13.57 -12.85 -5.12
C GLU A 69 -13.28 -14.36 -4.97
N GLU A 70 -12.09 -14.74 -4.47
CA GLU A 70 -11.70 -16.14 -4.24
C GLU A 70 -12.22 -16.73 -2.91
N ASP A 71 -12.41 -15.91 -1.88
CA ASP A 71 -12.96 -16.34 -0.58
C ASP A 71 -14.50 -16.45 -0.56
N GLY A 72 -15.15 -16.27 -1.72
CA GLY A 72 -16.60 -16.17 -1.89
C GLY A 72 -17.31 -17.40 -2.48
N GLU A 73 -16.61 -18.53 -2.69
CA GLU A 73 -17.19 -19.82 -3.12
C GLU A 73 -17.31 -20.84 -1.97
#